data_AF-A0A7C1UG05-F1
#
_entry.id   AF-A0A7C1UG05-F1
#
_cell.length_a   1.000
_cell.length_b   1.000
_cell.length_c   1.000
_cell.angle_alpha   90.00
_cell.angle_beta   90.00
_cell.angle_gamma   90.00
#
_symmetry.space_group_name_H-M   'P 1'
#
loop_
_entity.id
_entity.type
_entity.pdbx_description
1 polymer ?
#
loop_
_entity_poly.entity_id
_entity_poly.type
_entity_poly.pdbx_seq_one_letter_code
_entity_poly.pdbx_strand_id
1 'polypeptide(L)'
;MVDKPEAAPRDEAVPPAPSPVPYETVPLVRWNGPWPADDPDADYKQQVADHRLVDPMVTVRGLAEALDIPVGAVVQHILARWATSGGSALMELGSETVSQMHRILAHAEAEGTDAARLEAYSALRGLISWMHHPLDHPEVYDTGPD
;
A
#
# COMPACT_ATOMS: atom_id res chain seq x y z
N MET A 1 25.98 -42.20 37.12
CA MET A 1 24.88 -42.37 36.14
C MET A 1 23.65 -41.79 36.81
N VAL A 2 23.40 -40.49 36.62
CA VAL A 2 22.28 -39.78 37.24
C VAL A 2 21.23 -39.66 36.14
N ASP A 3 20.13 -40.37 36.31
CA ASP A 3 19.01 -40.39 35.39
C ASP A 3 18.23 -39.07 35.52
N LYS A 4 18.08 -38.36 34.41
CA LYS A 4 17.37 -37.07 34.36
C LYS A 4 15.89 -37.40 34.14
N PRO A 5 14.96 -36.91 34.98
CA PRO A 5 13.54 -37.17 34.73
C PRO A 5 13.13 -36.50 33.43
N GLU A 6 12.62 -37.32 32.51
CA GLU A 6 12.00 -36.91 31.25
C GLU A 6 10.77 -36.06 31.58
N ALA A 7 10.81 -34.78 31.20
CA ALA A 7 9.69 -33.88 31.39
C ALA A 7 8.53 -34.34 30.51
N ALA A 8 7.38 -34.63 31.14
CA ALA A 8 6.14 -34.94 30.44
C ALA A 8 5.84 -33.83 29.41
N PRO A 9 5.33 -34.18 28.21
CA PRO A 9 4.94 -33.17 27.23
C PRO A 9 3.89 -32.27 27.88
N ARG A 10 4.16 -30.96 27.89
CA ARG A 10 3.16 -29.97 28.28
C ARG A 10 1.99 -30.15 27.33
N ASP A 11 0.83 -30.42 27.91
CA ASP A 11 -0.46 -30.39 27.25
C ASP A 11 -0.74 -28.93 26.87
N GLU A 12 -0.06 -28.45 25.84
CA GLU A 12 -0.24 -27.12 25.28
C GLU A 12 -1.53 -27.21 24.49
N ALA A 13 -2.64 -26.90 25.18
CA ALA A 13 -3.96 -26.88 24.61
C ALA A 13 -3.92 -26.13 23.28
N VAL A 14 -4.16 -26.85 22.18
CA VAL A 14 -4.36 -26.25 20.87
C VAL A 14 -5.42 -25.18 21.06
N PRO A 15 -5.11 -23.89 20.79
CA PRO A 15 -6.09 -22.84 20.98
C PRO A 15 -7.34 -23.19 20.15
N PRO A 16 -8.54 -23.00 20.71
CA PRO A 16 -9.77 -23.31 19.98
C PRO A 16 -9.72 -22.59 18.64
N ALA A 17 -10.03 -23.31 17.56
CA ALA A 17 -10.08 -22.73 16.23
C ALA A 17 -10.92 -21.44 16.30
N PRO A 18 -10.42 -20.31 15.78
CA PRO A 18 -11.18 -19.06 15.83
C PRO A 18 -12.56 -19.31 15.22
N SER A 19 -13.60 -18.84 15.89
CA SER A 19 -14.96 -18.84 15.35
C SER A 19 -14.91 -18.38 13.89
N PRO A 20 -15.67 -19.00 12.95
CA PRO A 20 -15.59 -18.64 11.55
C PRO A 20 -16.02 -17.18 11.40
N VAL A 21 -15.03 -16.30 11.29
CA VAL A 21 -15.25 -14.93 10.84
C VAL A 21 -15.86 -15.04 9.45
N PRO A 22 -17.01 -14.39 9.20
CA PRO A 22 -17.60 -14.41 7.88
C PRO A 22 -16.56 -13.88 6.88
N TYR A 23 -16.22 -14.69 5.88
CA TYR A 23 -15.28 -14.28 4.84
C TYR A 23 -15.99 -13.36 3.86
N GLU A 24 -15.37 -12.24 3.54
CA GLU A 24 -15.85 -11.34 2.51
C GLU A 24 -15.46 -11.87 1.13
N THR A 25 -16.37 -11.77 0.16
CA THR A 25 -16.12 -12.16 -1.24
C THR A 25 -16.24 -10.94 -2.14
N VAL A 26 -15.14 -10.60 -2.81
CA VAL A 26 -15.08 -9.46 -3.74
C VAL A 26 -14.76 -9.96 -5.15
N PRO A 27 -15.64 -9.74 -6.15
CA PRO A 27 -15.31 -10.08 -7.53
C PRO A 27 -14.30 -9.08 -8.11
N LEU A 28 -13.22 -9.58 -8.73
CA LEU A 28 -12.26 -8.75 -9.46
C LEU A 28 -12.83 -8.39 -10.84
N VAL A 29 -13.47 -7.23 -10.92
CA VAL A 29 -14.10 -6.74 -12.16
C VAL A 29 -13.12 -5.94 -13.01
N ARG A 30 -13.21 -6.11 -14.33
CA ARG A 30 -12.50 -5.29 -15.32
C ARG A 30 -13.27 -4.01 -15.57
N TRP A 31 -12.97 -2.98 -14.79
CA TRP A 31 -13.60 -1.68 -14.94
C TRP A 31 -13.03 -0.90 -16.12
N ASN A 32 -13.86 -0.10 -16.80
CA ASN A 32 -13.46 0.67 -17.98
C ASN A 32 -14.12 2.04 -18.09
N GLY A 33 -14.69 2.56 -16.99
CA GLY A 33 -15.49 3.78 -17.01
C GLY A 33 -16.95 3.55 -17.43
N PRO A 34 -17.61 4.58 -18.01
CA PRO A 34 -17.10 5.93 -18.30
C PRO A 34 -17.03 6.83 -17.05
N TRP A 35 -16.35 7.97 -17.17
CA TRP A 35 -16.42 9.08 -16.22
C TRP A 35 -16.53 10.43 -16.95
N PRO A 36 -17.08 11.48 -16.30
CA PRO A 36 -17.17 12.83 -16.86
C PRO A 36 -15.82 13.42 -17.25
N ALA A 37 -15.82 14.36 -18.20
CA ALA A 37 -14.59 15.02 -18.66
C ALA A 37 -13.95 15.95 -17.61
N ASP A 38 -14.75 16.42 -16.65
CA ASP A 38 -14.37 17.30 -15.55
C ASP A 38 -14.26 16.54 -14.21
N ASP A 39 -14.17 15.21 -14.25
CA ASP A 39 -14.05 14.38 -13.06
C ASP A 39 -12.69 14.63 -12.35
N PRO A 40 -12.68 15.12 -11.10
CA PRO A 40 -11.43 15.42 -10.39
C PRO A 40 -10.58 14.18 -10.10
N ASP A 41 -11.17 12.97 -10.17
CA ASP A 41 -10.49 11.69 -9.95
C ASP A 41 -10.24 10.95 -11.27
N ALA A 42 -10.35 11.63 -12.42
CA ALA A 42 -10.21 11.04 -13.75
C ALA A 42 -8.90 10.25 -13.90
N ASP A 43 -7.79 10.76 -13.36
CA ASP A 43 -6.48 10.11 -13.46
C ASP A 43 -6.43 8.79 -12.67
N TYR A 44 -7.00 8.77 -11.47
CA TYR A 44 -7.08 7.55 -10.66
C TYR A 44 -8.00 6.51 -11.32
N LYS A 45 -9.16 6.95 -11.82
CA LYS A 45 -10.08 6.12 -12.58
C LYS A 45 -9.41 5.54 -13.83
N GLN A 46 -8.65 6.35 -14.58
CA GLN A 46 -7.88 5.88 -15.73
C GLN A 46 -6.89 4.78 -15.33
N GLN A 47 -6.17 4.94 -14.22
CA GLN A 47 -5.26 3.90 -13.71
C GLN A 47 -6.01 2.61 -13.38
N VAL A 48 -7.16 2.68 -12.68
CA VAL A 48 -7.99 1.49 -12.42
C VAL A 48 -8.43 0.82 -13.72
N ALA A 49 -8.82 1.62 -14.72
CA ALA A 49 -9.21 1.11 -16.03
C ALA A 49 -8.04 0.47 -16.79
N ASP A 50 -6.82 0.99 -16.68
CA ASP A 50 -5.63 0.43 -17.35
C ASP A 50 -5.28 -0.97 -16.81
N HIS A 51 -5.50 -1.21 -15.51
CA HIS A 51 -5.26 -2.52 -14.88
C HIS A 51 -6.21 -3.62 -15.37
N ARG A 52 -7.29 -3.29 -16.09
CA ARG A 52 -8.20 -4.29 -16.68
C ARG A 52 -7.50 -5.26 -17.64
N LEU A 53 -6.35 -4.84 -18.20
CA LEU A 53 -5.59 -5.61 -19.18
C LEU A 53 -4.74 -6.73 -18.54
N VAL A 54 -4.59 -6.72 -17.22
CA VAL A 54 -3.77 -7.67 -16.48
C VAL A 54 -4.67 -8.56 -15.60
N ASP A 55 -4.36 -9.85 -15.51
CA ASP A 55 -4.94 -10.72 -14.47
C ASP A 55 -3.97 -10.80 -13.28
N PRO A 56 -4.24 -10.07 -12.17
CA PRO A 56 -3.35 -10.08 -11.01
C PRO A 56 -3.32 -11.45 -10.33
N MET A 57 -4.34 -12.28 -10.53
CA MET A 57 -4.43 -13.57 -9.86
C MET A 57 -3.50 -14.62 -10.43
N VAL A 58 -2.88 -14.41 -11.60
CA VAL A 58 -1.85 -15.32 -12.13
C VAL A 58 -0.69 -15.44 -11.16
N THR A 59 -0.12 -14.31 -10.74
CA THR A 59 0.99 -14.26 -9.78
C THR A 59 0.57 -14.76 -8.41
N VAL A 60 -0.61 -14.34 -7.93
CA VAL A 60 -1.13 -14.75 -6.60
C VAL A 60 -1.32 -16.26 -6.53
N ARG A 61 -1.90 -16.89 -7.55
CA ARG A 61 -2.08 -18.34 -7.60
C ARG A 61 -0.75 -19.08 -7.61
N GLY A 62 0.21 -18.62 -8.43
CA GLY A 62 1.54 -19.22 -8.47
C GLY A 62 2.28 -19.13 -7.14
N LEU A 63 2.14 -18.01 -6.42
CA LEU A 63 2.73 -17.86 -5.08
C LEU A 63 2.06 -18.76 -4.04
N ALA A 64 0.72 -18.84 -4.07
CA ALA A 64 -0.05 -19.71 -3.18
C ALA A 64 0.34 -21.19 -3.36
N GLU A 65 0.47 -21.63 -4.62
CA GLU A 65 0.93 -22.98 -4.97
C GLU A 65 2.36 -23.25 -4.50
N ALA A 66 3.29 -22.33 -4.75
CA ALA A 66 4.69 -22.48 -4.37
C ALA A 66 4.91 -22.55 -2.84
N LEU A 67 4.02 -21.91 -2.07
CA LEU A 67 4.08 -21.86 -0.61
C LEU A 67 3.17 -22.89 0.08
N ASP A 68 2.38 -23.64 -0.69
CA ASP A 68 1.37 -24.58 -0.19
C ASP A 68 0.39 -23.96 0.83
N ILE A 69 -0.16 -22.78 0.48
CA ILE A 69 -1.12 -22.06 1.32
C ILE A 69 -2.36 -21.61 0.52
N PRO A 70 -3.50 -21.33 1.18
CA PRO A 70 -4.71 -20.88 0.48
C PRO A 70 -4.50 -19.56 -0.27
N VAL A 71 -5.00 -19.47 -1.50
CA VAL A 71 -5.00 -18.22 -2.31
C VAL A 71 -5.59 -17.04 -1.53
N GLY A 72 -6.69 -17.28 -0.81
CA GLY A 72 -7.33 -16.27 0.04
C GLY A 72 -6.41 -15.72 1.13
N ALA A 73 -5.51 -16.53 1.69
CA ALA A 73 -4.55 -16.07 2.69
C ALA A 73 -3.49 -15.15 2.07
N VAL A 74 -3.06 -15.42 0.84
CA VAL A 74 -2.13 -14.56 0.09
C VAL A 74 -2.81 -13.23 -0.26
N VAL A 75 -4.06 -13.25 -0.71
CA VAL A 75 -4.84 -12.03 -0.98
C VAL A 75 -5.05 -11.22 0.31
N GLN A 76 -5.49 -11.87 1.39
CA GLN A 76 -5.66 -11.24 2.71
C GLN A 76 -4.35 -10.59 3.16
N HIS A 77 -3.21 -11.27 2.99
CA HIS A 77 -1.90 -10.73 3.33
C HIS A 77 -1.55 -9.50 2.48
N ILE A 78 -1.75 -9.54 1.16
CA ILE A 78 -1.48 -8.40 0.27
C ILE A 78 -2.34 -7.20 0.67
N LEU A 79 -3.64 -7.41 0.90
CA LEU A 79 -4.56 -6.36 1.32
C LEU A 79 -4.20 -5.82 2.71
N ALA A 80 -3.95 -6.68 3.70
CA ALA A 80 -3.52 -6.25 5.03
C ALA A 80 -2.12 -5.60 5.02
N ARG A 81 -1.28 -5.93 4.04
CA ARG A 81 0.05 -5.35 3.94
C ARG A 81 0.05 -4.02 3.23
N TRP A 82 -0.81 -3.80 2.23
CA TRP A 82 -0.74 -2.62 1.36
C TRP A 82 -2.00 -1.75 1.40
N ALA A 83 -3.19 -2.35 1.56
CA ALA A 83 -4.45 -1.61 1.68
C ALA A 83 -4.65 -1.02 3.08
N THR A 84 -4.20 -1.70 4.15
CA THR A 84 -4.38 -1.20 5.53
C THR A 84 -3.16 -0.48 6.10
N SER A 85 -1.96 -0.64 5.52
CA SER A 85 -0.74 -0.01 6.04
C SER A 85 -0.54 1.46 5.59
N GLY A 86 -1.57 2.12 5.04
CA GLY A 86 -1.42 3.45 4.45
C GLY A 86 -0.45 3.51 3.25
N GLY A 87 -0.16 2.39 2.59
CA GLY A 87 0.85 2.29 1.53
C GLY A 87 0.46 2.94 0.21
N SER A 88 -0.84 3.00 -0.12
CA SER A 88 -1.30 3.73 -1.31
C SER A 88 -1.25 5.25 -1.13
N ALA A 89 -1.37 5.78 0.09
CA ALA A 89 -1.12 7.21 0.29
C ALA A 89 0.33 7.53 -0.10
N LEU A 90 1.34 6.82 0.44
CA LEU A 90 2.74 7.12 0.15
C LEU A 90 3.20 6.75 -1.29
N MET A 91 2.60 5.74 -1.94
CA MET A 91 3.00 5.31 -3.30
C MET A 91 2.22 5.98 -4.43
N GLU A 92 0.93 6.30 -4.27
CA GLU A 92 0.20 7.11 -5.27
C GLU A 92 0.50 8.60 -5.14
N LEU A 93 0.75 9.10 -3.92
CA LEU A 93 1.42 10.41 -3.77
C LEU A 93 2.84 10.34 -4.31
N GLY A 94 3.53 9.20 -4.25
CA GLY A 94 4.91 9.05 -4.70
C GLY A 94 5.13 9.43 -6.16
N SER A 95 4.32 8.93 -7.11
CA SER A 95 4.56 9.20 -8.54
C SER A 95 4.16 10.63 -8.97
N GLU A 96 3.01 11.13 -8.51
CA GLU A 96 2.56 12.49 -8.83
C GLU A 96 3.37 13.53 -8.07
N THR A 97 3.69 13.30 -6.80
CA THR A 97 4.53 14.24 -6.02
C THR A 97 5.95 14.26 -6.59
N VAL A 98 6.52 13.12 -7.01
CA VAL A 98 7.82 13.10 -7.71
C VAL A 98 7.73 13.84 -9.05
N SER A 99 6.64 13.66 -9.80
CA SER A 99 6.40 14.41 -11.05
C SER A 99 6.24 15.90 -10.80
N GLN A 100 5.57 16.31 -9.73
CA GLN A 100 5.43 17.69 -9.29
C GLN A 100 6.78 18.29 -8.87
N MET A 101 7.57 17.57 -8.06
CA MET A 101 8.93 17.97 -7.69
C MET A 101 9.81 18.17 -8.92
N HIS A 102 9.72 17.25 -9.88
CA HIS A 102 10.44 17.36 -11.15
C HIS A 102 10.01 18.59 -11.95
N ARG A 103 8.71 18.89 -12.04
CA ARG A 103 8.20 20.11 -12.70
C ARG A 103 8.70 21.39 -12.04
N ILE A 104 8.75 21.44 -10.71
CA ILE A 104 9.27 22.58 -9.94
C ILE A 104 10.75 22.84 -10.28
N LEU A 105 11.56 21.77 -10.30
CA LEU A 105 12.97 21.86 -10.65
C LEU A 105 13.18 22.28 -12.11
N ALA A 106 12.46 21.64 -13.04
CA ALA A 106 12.56 21.94 -14.47
C ALA A 106 12.18 23.40 -14.79
N HIS A 107 11.18 23.95 -14.10
CA HIS A 107 10.80 25.36 -14.26
C HIS A 107 11.91 26.31 -13.78
N ALA A 108 12.46 26.08 -12.59
CA ALA A 108 13.55 26.89 -12.08
C ALA A 108 14.84 26.79 -12.91
N GLU A 109 15.13 25.61 -13.46
CA GLU A 109 16.24 25.41 -14.40
C GLU A 109 16.03 26.15 -15.71
N ALA A 110 14.81 26.14 -16.25
CA ALA A 110 14.47 26.84 -17.49
C ALA A 110 14.59 28.37 -17.35
N GLU A 111 14.22 28.93 -16.18
CA GLU A 111 14.40 30.36 -15.91
C GLU A 111 15.87 30.73 -15.65
N GLY A 112 16.64 29.83 -15.04
CA GLY A 112 18.08 29.99 -14.87
C GLY A 112 18.49 31.11 -13.90
N THR A 113 17.58 31.59 -13.05
CA THR A 113 17.85 32.66 -12.08
C THR A 113 17.98 32.13 -10.65
N ASP A 114 18.73 32.85 -9.81
CA ASP A 114 18.84 32.52 -8.38
C ASP A 114 17.51 32.70 -7.63
N ALA A 115 16.68 33.66 -8.06
CA ALA A 115 15.35 33.87 -7.50
C ALA A 115 14.45 32.64 -7.74
N ALA A 116 14.39 32.15 -8.98
CA ALA A 116 13.60 30.97 -9.33
C ALA A 116 14.07 29.70 -8.60
N ARG A 117 15.38 29.54 -8.41
CA ARG A 117 15.96 28.45 -7.62
C ARG A 117 15.56 28.50 -6.15
N LEU A 118 15.53 29.70 -5.56
CA LEU A 118 15.15 29.90 -4.17
C LEU A 118 13.65 29.64 -3.93
N GLU A 119 12.81 30.03 -4.89
CA GLU A 119 11.39 29.72 -4.88
C GLU A 119 11.14 28.21 -5.01
N ALA A 120 11.80 27.54 -5.95
CA ALA A 120 11.73 26.09 -6.10
C ALA A 120 12.18 25.34 -4.84
N TYR A 121 13.30 25.76 -4.22
CA TYR A 121 13.75 25.17 -2.96
C TYR A 121 12.70 25.29 -1.86
N SER A 122 12.07 26.45 -1.72
CA SER A 122 11.04 26.69 -0.71
C SER A 122 9.81 25.81 -0.93
N ALA A 123 9.38 25.65 -2.18
CA ALA A 123 8.28 24.76 -2.55
C ALA A 123 8.60 23.28 -2.28
N LEU A 124 9.79 22.81 -2.67
CA LEU A 124 10.25 21.44 -2.42
C LEU A 124 10.34 21.14 -0.92
N ARG A 125 10.83 22.09 -0.12
CA ARG A 125 10.92 21.95 1.34
C ARG A 125 9.53 21.72 1.96
N GLY A 126 8.50 22.43 1.49
CA GLY A 126 7.13 22.23 1.97
C GLY A 126 6.60 20.83 1.64
N LEU A 127 6.79 20.38 0.40
CA LEU A 127 6.38 19.04 -0.04
C LEU A 127 7.09 17.93 0.74
N ILE A 128 8.40 18.04 0.93
CA ILE A 128 9.20 17.07 1.70
C ILE A 128 8.78 17.05 3.17
N SER A 129 8.57 18.22 3.78
CA SER A 129 8.13 18.30 5.18
C SER A 129 6.78 17.62 5.40
N TRP A 130 5.87 17.74 4.43
CA TRP A 130 4.57 17.09 4.51
C TRP A 130 4.67 15.57 4.40
N MET A 131 5.53 15.04 3.50
CA MET A 131 5.76 13.59 3.40
C MET A 131 6.52 13.02 4.60
N HIS A 132 7.35 13.83 5.27
CA HIS A 132 8.12 13.39 6.44
C HIS A 132 7.24 13.30 7.70
N HIS A 133 6.23 14.15 7.83
CA HIS A 133 5.41 14.25 9.04
C HIS A 133 4.78 12.92 9.50
N PRO A 134 4.19 12.08 8.62
CA PRO A 134 3.62 10.79 9.04
C PRO A 134 4.68 9.73 9.39
N LEU A 135 5.93 9.90 8.93
CA LEU A 135 7.03 8.99 9.26
C LEU A 135 7.54 9.22 10.69
N ASP A 136 7.46 10.46 11.18
CA ASP A 136 7.78 10.81 12.57
C ASP A 136 6.62 10.53 13.55
N HIS A 137 5.39 10.40 13.03
CA HIS A 137 4.15 10.25 13.79
C HIS A 137 3.34 9.03 13.32
N PRO A 138 3.83 7.79 13.51
CA PRO A 138 3.15 6.57 13.07
C PRO A 138 1.75 6.39 13.70
N GLU A 139 1.49 7.01 14.84
CA GLU A 139 0.19 7.06 15.53
C GLU A 139 -0.94 7.71 14.71
N VAL A 140 -0.62 8.48 13.67
CA VAL A 140 -1.62 9.09 12.77
C VAL A 140 -2.38 8.03 11.96
N TYR A 141 -1.85 6.80 11.88
CA TYR A 141 -2.49 5.65 11.22
C TYR A 141 -3.09 4.62 12.17
N ASP A 142 -3.03 4.85 13.48
CA ASP A 142 -3.66 3.95 14.45
C ASP A 142 -5.17 4.20 14.48
N THR A 143 -5.89 3.49 13.61
CA THR A 143 -7.35 3.39 13.65
C THR A 143 -7.77 1.92 13.73
N GLY A 144 -7.56 1.31 14.88
CA GLY A 144 -8.21 0.05 15.27
C GLY A 144 -8.65 0.11 16.73
N PRO A 145 -9.86 -0.32 17.10
CA PRO A 145 -10.31 -0.30 18.50
C PRO A 145 -9.68 -1.45 19.30
N ASP A 146 -9.45 -1.18 20.60
CA ASP A 146 -9.19 -2.19 21.65
C ASP A 146 -10.22 -3.32 21.67
#